data_AF-A0A7C1RUP6-F1
#
_entry.id   AF-A0A7C1RUP6-F1
#
_cell.length_a   1.000
_cell.length_b   1.000
_cell.length_c   1.000
_cell.angle_alpha   90.00
_cell.angle_beta   90.00
_cell.angle_gamma   90.00
#
_symmetry.space_group_name_H-M   'P 1'
#
loop_
_entity.id
_entity.type
_entity.pdbx_description
1 polymer ?
#
loop_
_entity_poly.entity_id
_entity_poly.type
_entity_poly.pdbx_seq_one_letter_code
_entity_poly.pdbx_strand_id
1 'polypeptide(L)'
;MDPGEEMVLLRWIQSGGSLSKTIRKTKGGLRVDRKYKKHELITVHTARRSFATNMYMADVPTISIMKITGHRTEKSFLKYIRISQEDNANKLMNHPFFNSEMKIAR
;
A
#
# COMPACT_ATOMS: atom_id res chain seq x y z
N MET A 1 13.32 -1.94 12.22
CA MET A 1 12.03 -1.72 11.52
C MET A 1 12.39 -1.67 10.06
N ASP A 2 12.12 -2.76 9.35
CA ASP A 2 12.53 -2.89 7.95
C ASP A 2 11.65 -1.96 7.08
N PRO A 3 12.21 -0.97 6.35
CA PRO A 3 11.45 -0.01 5.56
C PRO A 3 10.69 -0.65 4.38
N GLY A 4 10.97 -1.92 4.05
CA GLY A 4 10.36 -2.65 2.93
C GLY A 4 8.89 -3.00 3.12
N GLU A 5 8.43 -3.20 4.37
CA GLU A 5 7.08 -3.70 4.69
C GLU A 5 6.25 -2.73 5.55
N GLU A 6 6.17 -1.45 5.18
CA GLU A 6 5.17 -0.57 5.79
C GLU A 6 3.79 -0.88 5.20
N MET A 7 2.98 -1.54 6.03
CA MET A 7 1.85 -2.36 5.61
C MET A 7 0.62 -1.54 5.24
N VAL A 8 0.07 -1.83 4.06
CA VAL A 8 -1.34 -1.54 3.76
C VAL A 8 -2.17 -2.58 4.53
N LEU A 9 -3.03 -2.11 5.44
CA LEU A 9 -3.92 -2.92 6.28
C LEU A 9 -4.64 -4.02 5.51
N LEU A 10 -5.18 -3.73 4.31
CA LEU A 10 -5.88 -4.74 3.51
C LEU A 10 -4.98 -5.92 3.15
N ARG A 11 -3.78 -5.66 2.63
CA ARG A 11 -2.81 -6.72 2.29
C ARG A 11 -2.40 -7.53 3.50
N TRP A 12 -2.34 -6.91 4.68
CA TRP A 12 -1.91 -7.57 5.90
C TRP A 12 -2.97 -8.39 6.63
N ILE A 13 -4.24 -8.00 6.46
CA ILE A 13 -5.40 -8.76 6.95
C ILE A 13 -5.70 -9.92 5.99
N GLN A 14 -5.59 -9.71 4.67
CA GLN A 14 -5.88 -10.71 3.64
C GLN A 14 -4.80 -11.77 3.46
N SER A 15 -3.56 -11.54 3.92
CA SER A 15 -2.43 -12.45 3.70
C SER A 15 -2.49 -13.77 4.48
N GLY A 16 -3.61 -14.12 5.13
CA GLY A 16 -3.80 -15.42 5.81
C GLY A 16 -2.78 -15.74 6.93
N GLY A 17 -1.88 -14.80 7.24
CA GLY A 17 -0.73 -15.03 8.12
C GLY A 17 -1.05 -14.78 9.60
N SER A 18 -0.30 -15.49 10.45
CA SER A 18 -0.28 -15.43 11.92
C SER A 18 -0.69 -14.08 12.53
N LEU A 19 -1.60 -14.08 13.51
CA LEU A 19 -2.15 -12.90 14.21
C LEU A 19 -1.13 -12.10 15.04
N SER A 20 0.16 -12.39 14.91
CA SER A 20 1.25 -11.73 15.65
C SER A 20 2.49 -11.51 14.79
N LYS A 21 3.22 -10.41 15.04
CA LYS A 21 4.49 -10.05 14.39
C LYS A 21 5.58 -9.87 15.45
N THR A 22 6.74 -10.49 15.26
CA THR A 22 7.91 -10.28 16.11
C THR A 22 8.72 -9.12 15.57
N ILE A 23 8.94 -8.09 16.40
CA ILE A 23 9.77 -6.93 16.07
C ILE A 23 11.08 -7.05 16.83
N ARG A 24 12.18 -7.04 16.08
CA ARG A 24 13.55 -7.00 16.61
C ARG A 24 14.02 -5.56 16.70
N LYS A 25 14.51 -5.14 17.88
CA LYS A 25 15.14 -3.82 18.09
C LYS A 25 16.41 -3.98 18.92
N THR A 26 17.47 -3.25 18.56
CA THR A 26 18.66 -3.16 19.40
C THR A 26 18.47 -2.03 20.40
N LYS A 27 18.59 -2.31 21.70
CA LYS A 27 18.53 -1.30 22.78
C LYS A 27 19.76 -1.46 23.66
N GLY A 28 20.61 -0.42 23.72
CA GLY A 28 21.84 -0.45 24.52
C GLY A 28 22.82 -1.56 24.12
N GLY A 29 22.97 -1.83 22.82
CA GLY A 29 23.84 -2.90 22.29
C GLY A 29 23.24 -4.30 22.33
N LEU A 30 22.14 -4.52 23.07
CA LEU A 30 21.46 -5.82 23.16
C LEU A 30 20.31 -5.90 22.15
N ARG A 31 20.21 -7.03 21.44
CA ARG A 31 19.07 -7.34 20.57
C ARG A 31 17.90 -7.80 21.44
N VAL A 32 16.77 -7.10 21.31
CA VAL A 32 15.52 -7.41 22.02
C VAL A 32 14.45 -7.73 21.00
N ASP A 33 13.92 -8.95 21.08
CA ASP A 33 12.82 -9.42 20.26
C ASP A 33 11.53 -9.34 21.07
N ARG A 34 10.50 -8.69 20.52
CA ARG A 34 9.16 -8.63 21.13
C ARG A 34 8.10 -9.06 20.15
N LYS A 35 7.20 -9.92 20.60
CA LYS A 35 6.04 -10.38 19.84
C LYS A 35 4.85 -9.47 20.14
N TYR A 36 4.25 -8.91 19.09
CA TYR A 36 3.07 -8.07 19.17
C TYR A 36 1.93 -8.71 18.42
N LYS A 37 0.69 -8.54 18.89
CA LYS A 37 -0.49 -8.87 18.09
C LYS A 37 -0.61 -7.87 16.94
N LYS A 38 -1.21 -8.32 15.85
CA LYS A 38 -1.34 -7.49 14.64
C LYS A 38 -2.03 -6.15 14.92
N HIS A 39 -3.16 -6.18 15.62
CA HIS A 39 -3.93 -4.98 15.95
C HIS A 39 -3.17 -3.95 16.80
N GLU A 40 -2.17 -4.37 17.58
CA GLU A 40 -1.35 -3.47 18.42
C GLU A 40 -0.40 -2.60 17.60
N LEU A 41 -0.14 -2.97 16.35
CA LEU A 41 0.76 -2.26 15.44
C LEU A 41 0.00 -1.32 14.49
N ILE A 42 -1.33 -1.28 14.57
CA ILE A 42 -2.16 -0.42 13.74
C ILE A 42 -2.18 0.99 14.32
N THR A 43 -1.84 1.97 13.49
CA THR A 43 -1.88 3.39 13.86
C THR A 43 -2.67 4.19 12.83
N VAL A 44 -2.95 5.46 13.15
CA VAL A 44 -3.57 6.41 12.21
C VAL A 44 -2.76 6.53 10.91
N HIS A 45 -1.42 6.48 11.00
CA HIS A 45 -0.58 6.53 9.79
C HIS A 45 -0.78 5.30 8.90
N THR A 46 -0.92 4.12 9.50
CA THR A 46 -1.22 2.87 8.79
C THR A 46 -2.59 2.97 8.08
N ALA A 47 -3.61 3.47 8.79
CA ALA A 47 -4.94 3.67 8.24
C ALA A 47 -4.94 4.68 7.07
N ARG A 48 -4.29 5.84 7.23
CA ARG A 48 -4.16 6.85 6.17
C ARG A 48 -3.45 6.30 4.93
N ARG A 49 -2.42 5.46 5.11
CA ARG A 49 -1.69 4.86 3.99
C ARG A 49 -2.55 3.86 3.23
N SER A 50 -3.30 3.03 3.96
CA SER A 50 -4.27 2.11 3.38
C SER A 50 -5.35 2.83 2.59
N PHE A 51 -5.93 3.86 3.18
CA PHE A 51 -6.92 4.70 2.53
C PHE A 51 -6.41 5.27 1.19
N ALA A 52 -5.21 5.86 1.19
CA ALA A 52 -4.61 6.41 -0.02
C ALA A 52 -4.35 5.35 -1.11
N THR A 53 -3.87 4.18 -0.71
CA THR A 53 -3.54 3.09 -1.65
C THR A 53 -4.81 2.49 -2.25
N ASN A 54 -5.85 2.30 -1.44
CA ASN A 54 -7.13 1.73 -1.91
C ASN A 54 -7.85 2.67 -2.89
N MET A 55 -7.87 3.98 -2.60
CA MET A 55 -8.42 4.95 -3.54
C MET A 55 -7.65 4.98 -4.85
N TYR A 56 -6.33 4.86 -4.80
CA TYR A 56 -5.52 4.76 -6.01
C TYR A 56 -5.86 3.51 -6.81
N MET A 57 -6.05 2.36 -6.15
CA MET A 57 -6.49 1.13 -6.82
C MET A 57 -7.89 1.27 -7.42
N ALA A 58 -8.79 2.00 -6.77
CA ALA A 58 -10.16 2.29 -7.22
C ALA A 58 -10.26 3.42 -8.27
N ASP A 59 -9.14 3.78 -8.94
CA ASP A 59 -9.09 4.78 -10.02
C ASP A 59 -9.55 6.20 -9.62
N VAL A 60 -9.51 6.52 -8.33
CA VAL A 60 -9.75 7.89 -7.87
C VAL A 60 -8.59 8.78 -8.37
N PRO A 61 -8.86 9.97 -8.92
CA PRO A 61 -7.82 10.86 -9.43
C PRO A 61 -6.72 11.13 -8.40
N THR A 62 -5.47 10.88 -8.78
CA THR A 62 -4.29 11.03 -7.93
C THR A 62 -4.23 12.42 -7.28
N ILE A 63 -4.57 13.47 -8.02
CA ILE A 63 -4.60 14.85 -7.52
C ILE A 63 -5.57 15.00 -6.34
N SER A 64 -6.74 14.36 -6.38
CA SER A 64 -7.72 14.40 -5.30
C SER A 64 -7.21 13.68 -4.05
N ILE A 65 -6.60 12.50 -4.24
CA ILE A 65 -6.00 11.75 -3.13
C ILE A 65 -4.85 12.54 -2.49
N MET A 66 -4.00 13.16 -3.31
CA MET A 66 -2.89 13.99 -2.85
C MET A 66 -3.36 15.20 -2.05
N LYS A 67 -4.46 15.86 -2.46
CA LYS A 67 -5.09 16.94 -1.70
C LYS A 67 -5.60 16.48 -0.33
N ILE A 68 -6.30 15.35 -0.28
CA ILE A 68 -6.84 14.80 0.99
C ILE A 68 -5.71 14.37 1.92
N THR A 69 -4.69 13.70 1.36
CA THR A 69 -3.57 13.20 2.16
C THR A 69 -2.57 14.31 2.48
N GLY A 70 -2.50 15.40 1.72
CA GLY A 70 -1.53 16.48 1.93
C GLY A 70 -0.14 16.20 1.32
N HIS A 71 -0.06 15.39 0.28
CA HIS A 71 1.18 15.20 -0.48
C HIS A 71 1.32 16.30 -1.53
N ARG A 72 2.48 17.00 -1.52
CA ARG A 72 2.75 18.10 -2.45
C ARG A 72 3.30 17.65 -3.79
N THR A 73 4.07 16.56 -3.80
CA THR A 73 4.73 16.06 -5.01
C THR A 73 4.27 14.63 -5.31
N GLU A 74 4.11 14.34 -6.59
CA GLU A 74 3.71 13.01 -7.06
C GLU A 74 4.75 11.96 -6.67
N LYS A 75 6.04 12.27 -6.80
CA LYS A 75 7.13 11.38 -6.37
C LYS A 75 7.01 10.96 -4.90
N SER A 76 6.62 11.88 -4.01
CA SER A 76 6.38 11.54 -2.60
C SER A 76 5.14 10.69 -2.43
N PHE A 77 4.08 10.99 -3.19
CA PHE A 77 2.83 10.25 -3.14
C PHE A 77 2.99 8.81 -3.65
N LEU A 78 3.64 8.60 -4.79
CA LEU A 78 3.90 7.28 -5.37
C LEU A 78 4.79 6.41 -4.47
N LYS A 79 5.73 7.00 -3.72
CA LYS A 79 6.47 6.27 -2.67
C LYS A 79 5.61 5.93 -1.45
N TYR A 80 4.60 6.76 -1.18
CA TYR A 80 3.69 6.60 -0.06
C TYR A 80 2.70 5.45 -0.30
N ILE A 81 2.06 5.43 -1.48
CA ILE A 81 1.20 4.32 -1.91
C ILE A 81 2.07 3.11 -2.28
N ARG A 82 1.87 1.99 -1.60
CA ARG A 82 2.71 0.78 -1.78
C ARG A 82 2.06 -0.18 -2.78
N ILE A 83 1.98 0.25 -4.03
CA ILE A 83 1.54 -0.54 -5.19
C ILE A 83 2.69 -1.45 -5.66
N SER A 84 2.40 -2.73 -5.88
CA SER A 84 3.36 -3.68 -6.46
C SER A 84 3.43 -3.54 -7.98
N GLN A 85 4.46 -4.12 -8.60
CA GLN A 85 4.56 -4.20 -10.06
C GLN A 85 3.36 -4.96 -10.65
N GLU A 86 2.93 -6.02 -9.98
CA GLU A 86 1.74 -6.81 -10.35
C GLU A 86 0.46 -5.98 -10.30
N ASP A 87 0.24 -5.17 -9.24
CA ASP A 87 -0.94 -4.28 -9.19
C ASP A 87 -0.94 -3.32 -10.37
N ASN A 88 0.22 -2.74 -10.68
CA ASN A 88 0.36 -1.81 -11.78
C ASN A 88 0.07 -2.49 -13.12
N ALA A 89 0.59 -3.72 -13.32
CA ALA A 89 0.31 -4.51 -14.50
C ALA A 89 -1.19 -4.84 -14.64
N ASN A 90 -1.85 -5.27 -13.57
CA ASN A 90 -3.28 -5.56 -13.55
C ASN A 90 -4.12 -4.32 -13.87
N LYS A 91 -3.72 -3.16 -13.33
CA LYS A 91 -4.40 -1.88 -13.58
C LYS A 91 -4.26 -1.45 -15.05
N LEU A 92 -3.09 -1.64 -15.64
CA LEU A 92 -2.85 -1.36 -17.06
C LEU A 92 -3.59 -2.33 -17.98
N MET A 93 -3.62 -3.63 -17.65
CA MET A 93 -4.31 -4.65 -18.43
C MET A 93 -5.80 -4.33 -18.61
N ASN A 94 -6.45 -3.84 -17.56
CA ASN A 94 -7.88 -3.49 -17.60
C ASN A 94 -8.14 -2.07 -18.16
N HIS A 95 -7.10 -1.31 -18.48
CA HIS A 95 -7.27 0.07 -18.93
C HIS A 95 -7.81 0.09 -20.38
N PRO A 96 -8.82 0.93 -20.71
CA PRO A 96 -9.45 0.98 -22.03
C PRO A 96 -8.48 1.18 -23.21
N PHE A 97 -7.33 1.82 -22.96
CA PHE A 97 -6.25 1.95 -23.95
C PHE A 97 -5.75 0.59 -24.45
N PHE A 98 -5.57 -0.38 -23.54
CA PHE A 98 -5.08 -1.72 -23.86
C PHE A 98 -6.22 -2.73 -24.09
N ASN A 99 -7.40 -2.47 -23.53
CA ASN A 99 -8.59 -3.31 -23.65
C ASN A 99 -9.59 -2.78 -24.69
N SER A 100 -9.10 -2.13 -25.76
CA SER A 100 -9.98 -1.75 -26.86
C SER A 100 -10.27 -2.97 -27.72
N GLU A 101 -11.52 -3.45 -27.71
CA GLU A 101 -11.99 -4.32 -28.79
C GLU A 101 -11.73 -3.59 -30.10
N MET A 102 -10.85 -4.14 -30.94
CA MET A 102 -10.72 -3.71 -32.32
C MET A 102 -12.11 -3.78 -32.95
N LYS A 103 -12.78 -2.64 -33.08
CA LYS A 103 -13.91 -2.51 -33.98
C LYS A 103 -13.36 -2.75 -35.37
N ILE A 104 -13.36 -4.00 -35.81
CA ILE A 104 -13.13 -4.36 -37.21
C ILE A 104 -14.26 -3.65 -37.96
N ALA A 105 -13.92 -2.54 -38.59
CA ALA A 105 -14.84 -1.85 -39.49
C ALA A 105 -15.16 -2.84 -40.63
N ARG A 106 -16.45 -3.20 -40.73
CA ARG A 106 -17.00 -3.91 -41.89
C ARG A 106 -17.27 -2.91 -43.02
#